data_AF-A0A355EXQ7-F1
#
_entry.id   AF-A0A355EXQ7-F1
#
_cell.length_a   1.000
_cell.length_b   1.000
_cell.length_c   1.000
_cell.angle_alpha   90.00
_cell.angle_beta   90.00
_cell.angle_gamma   90.00
#
_symmetry.space_group_name_H-M   'P 1'
#
loop_
_entity.id
_entity.type
_entity.pdbx_description
1 polymer ?
#
loop_
_entity_poly.entity_id
_entity_poly.type
_entity_poly.pdbx_seq_one_letter_code
_entity_poly.pdbx_strand_id
1 'polypeptide(L)'
;MRRAQEQVAANLRLAPNTQRARNVILFVGDGMGVTTVTAARILDGQQRGMKGEENVLSFERFPYLAHSKTYQNNQQVPDSAPTMTALVTGSKANDGMLSIAPNVLSSNDWWSAGKPENRLRTILEEAESRGLWTGVVSTARLTHATPGACYAHTPNRDWESDAELTADAAGAGFPDIARQLLDVRIAPVTMNGKESPGLEVAMGGGRTKFLRFDEADPEEPEIRGERRGSSLVREWQERGGTYVWNQEGFSAIDPATTGPLLGLFDPSHMDYELDRPQDAAGEPSLTEMTEKAIRILSRGPQGFFLMVEAGRIDHAHHAGNAKRALIDAGELARAVQRATELVGDDTLVIVTADHSHAFTMSGYPTRGNPILGLVIENEATGGPAAK
;
A
#
# COMPACT_ATOMS: atom_id res chain seq x y z
N MET A 1 -24.23 -8.92 -28.33
CA MET A 1 -25.59 -8.98 -27.74
C MET A 1 -25.65 -9.83 -26.48
N ARG A 2 -25.23 -11.12 -26.49
CA ARG A 2 -25.31 -12.00 -25.29
C ARG A 2 -24.61 -11.43 -24.03
N ARG A 3 -23.33 -11.05 -24.12
CA ARG A 3 -22.57 -10.45 -23.00
C ARG A 3 -23.26 -9.21 -22.40
N ALA A 4 -23.88 -8.38 -23.25
CA ALA A 4 -24.61 -7.20 -22.79
C ALA A 4 -25.88 -7.57 -22.03
N GLN A 5 -26.63 -8.57 -22.50
CA GLN A 5 -27.82 -9.08 -21.80
C GLN A 5 -27.47 -9.69 -20.45
N GLU A 6 -26.37 -10.45 -20.37
CA GLU A 6 -25.85 -11.02 -19.13
C GLU A 6 -25.45 -9.92 -18.13
N GLN A 7 -24.77 -8.86 -18.59
CA GLN A 7 -24.40 -7.73 -17.73
C GLN A 7 -25.63 -6.97 -17.21
N VAL A 8 -26.63 -6.70 -18.06
CA VAL A 8 -27.88 -6.07 -17.63
C VAL A 8 -28.59 -6.94 -16.60
N ALA A 9 -28.67 -8.25 -16.83
CA ALA A 9 -29.28 -9.18 -15.88
C ALA A 9 -28.53 -9.24 -14.54
N ALA A 10 -27.19 -9.17 -14.56
CA ALA A 10 -26.37 -9.08 -13.36
C ALA A 10 -26.64 -7.77 -12.59
N ASN A 11 -26.67 -6.63 -13.29
CA ASN A 11 -26.94 -5.32 -12.68
C ASN A 11 -28.34 -5.25 -12.05
N LEU A 12 -29.35 -5.87 -12.67
CA LEU A 12 -30.71 -5.92 -12.11
C LEU A 12 -30.81 -6.78 -10.84
N ARG A 13 -29.85 -7.69 -10.60
CA ARG A 13 -29.79 -8.53 -9.39
C ARG A 13 -28.95 -7.89 -8.28
N LEU A 14 -28.19 -6.84 -8.58
CA LEU A 14 -27.34 -6.18 -7.61
C LEU A 14 -28.23 -5.49 -6.56
N ALA A 15 -28.12 -5.96 -5.32
CA ALA A 15 -28.76 -5.35 -4.15
C ALA A 15 -27.69 -4.74 -3.25
N PRO A 16 -27.87 -3.50 -2.75
CA PRO A 16 -26.96 -2.93 -1.77
C PRO A 16 -26.88 -3.78 -0.50
N ASN A 17 -25.68 -4.17 -0.10
CA ASN A 17 -25.46 -4.71 1.23
C ASN A 17 -25.51 -3.55 2.24
N THR A 18 -26.56 -3.52 3.06
CA THR A 18 -26.79 -2.49 4.09
C THR A 18 -26.37 -2.95 5.48
N GLN A 19 -25.78 -4.14 5.60
CA GLN A 19 -25.23 -4.63 6.86
C GLN A 19 -23.96 -3.87 7.21
N ARG A 20 -23.65 -3.82 8.52
CA ARG A 20 -22.40 -3.23 9.00
C ARG A 20 -21.23 -4.12 8.62
N ALA A 21 -20.24 -3.57 7.94
CA ALA A 21 -18.97 -4.27 7.69
C ALA A 21 -18.25 -4.56 9.01
N ARG A 22 -17.85 -5.82 9.18
CA ARG A 22 -16.99 -6.28 10.28
C ARG A 22 -15.53 -6.01 9.97
N ASN A 23 -15.12 -6.15 8.70
CA ASN A 23 -13.76 -5.91 8.26
C ASN A 23 -13.73 -4.87 7.14
N VAL A 24 -12.61 -4.16 7.02
CA VAL A 24 -12.36 -3.21 5.93
C VAL A 24 -10.96 -3.47 5.37
N ILE A 25 -10.87 -3.62 4.04
CA ILE A 25 -9.60 -3.70 3.33
C ILE A 25 -9.53 -2.55 2.33
N LEU A 26 -8.50 -1.71 2.46
CA LEU A 26 -8.21 -0.60 1.55
C LEU A 26 -6.98 -0.95 0.72
N PHE A 27 -7.18 -1.26 -0.56
CA PHE A 27 -6.13 -1.41 -1.54
C PHE A 27 -5.82 -0.09 -2.23
N VAL A 28 -4.53 0.26 -2.28
CA VAL A 28 -4.02 1.47 -2.93
C VAL A 28 -2.99 1.06 -3.98
N GLY A 29 -3.26 1.37 -5.24
CA GLY A 29 -2.23 1.39 -6.26
C GLY A 29 -1.65 2.80 -6.35
N ASP A 30 -0.47 3.03 -5.80
CA ASP A 30 0.17 4.36 -5.80
C ASP A 30 0.40 4.80 -7.25
N GLY A 31 -0.11 5.98 -7.61
CA GLY A 31 -0.04 6.49 -8.99
C GLY A 31 -0.83 5.69 -10.04
N MET A 32 -1.69 4.75 -9.63
CA MET A 32 -2.43 3.84 -10.53
C MET A 32 -3.65 4.52 -11.19
N GLY A 33 -3.38 5.46 -12.10
CA GLY A 33 -4.40 6.15 -12.87
C GLY A 33 -5.23 5.23 -13.79
N VAL A 34 -6.32 5.76 -14.35
CA VAL A 34 -7.23 5.02 -15.25
C VAL A 34 -6.51 4.45 -16.48
N THR A 35 -5.51 5.17 -17.00
CA THR A 35 -4.67 4.72 -18.11
C THR A 35 -3.79 3.54 -17.70
N THR A 36 -3.18 3.60 -16.50
CA THR A 36 -2.41 2.49 -15.91
C THR A 36 -3.29 1.25 -15.75
N VAL A 37 -4.50 1.38 -15.18
CA VAL A 37 -5.45 0.26 -15.04
C VAL A 37 -5.75 -0.38 -16.41
N THR A 38 -6.04 0.43 -17.42
CA THR A 38 -6.36 -0.07 -18.76
C THR A 38 -5.17 -0.79 -19.42
N ALA A 39 -3.96 -0.22 -19.33
CA ALA A 39 -2.78 -0.85 -19.90
C ALA A 39 -2.37 -2.12 -19.14
N ALA A 40 -2.53 -2.14 -17.81
CA ALA A 40 -2.26 -3.32 -16.98
C ALA A 40 -3.25 -4.45 -17.29
N ARG A 41 -4.54 -4.14 -17.48
CA ARG A 41 -5.56 -5.10 -17.94
C ARG A 41 -5.16 -5.77 -19.26
N ILE A 42 -4.70 -4.97 -20.23
CA ILE A 42 -4.25 -5.49 -21.53
C ILE A 42 -3.00 -6.36 -21.35
N LEU A 43 -2.01 -5.89 -20.57
CA LEU A 43 -0.78 -6.64 -20.32
C LEU A 43 -1.05 -7.99 -19.64
N ASP A 44 -1.84 -8.00 -18.56
CA ASP A 44 -2.24 -9.23 -17.85
C ASP A 44 -2.92 -10.22 -18.81
N GLY A 45 -3.79 -9.71 -19.68
CA GLY A 45 -4.45 -10.56 -20.66
C GLY A 45 -3.48 -11.15 -21.69
N GLN A 46 -2.52 -10.35 -22.18
CA GLN A 46 -1.50 -10.78 -23.13
C GLN A 46 -0.54 -11.82 -22.52
N GLN A 47 -0.15 -11.65 -21.25
CA GLN A 47 0.67 -12.61 -20.52
C GLN A 47 0.00 -13.99 -20.37
N ARG A 48 -1.33 -14.04 -20.45
CA ARG A 48 -2.14 -15.26 -20.42
C ARG A 48 -2.46 -15.80 -21.82
N GLY A 49 -1.84 -15.27 -22.87
CA GLY A 49 -2.04 -15.69 -24.25
C GLY A 49 -3.34 -15.20 -24.90
N MET A 50 -4.05 -14.25 -24.27
CA MET A 50 -5.21 -13.58 -24.86
C MET A 50 -4.77 -12.36 -25.66
N LYS A 51 -5.70 -11.68 -26.35
CA LYS A 51 -5.38 -10.42 -27.06
C LYS A 51 -5.14 -9.27 -26.08
N GLY A 52 -5.80 -9.31 -24.93
CA GLY A 52 -5.62 -8.39 -23.82
C GLY A 52 -6.83 -7.50 -23.57
N GLU A 53 -7.43 -6.91 -24.61
CA GLU A 53 -8.46 -5.88 -24.44
C GLU A 53 -9.78 -6.41 -23.84
N GLU A 54 -10.06 -7.71 -24.01
CA GLU A 54 -11.22 -8.39 -23.41
C GLU A 54 -11.00 -8.83 -21.96
N ASN A 55 -9.76 -8.80 -21.48
CA ASN A 55 -9.42 -9.19 -20.11
C ASN A 55 -10.12 -8.28 -19.10
N VAL A 56 -10.21 -8.72 -17.85
CA VAL A 56 -10.81 -7.96 -16.75
C VAL A 56 -10.00 -8.27 -15.50
N LEU A 57 -9.35 -7.26 -14.93
CA LEU A 57 -8.66 -7.37 -13.65
C LEU A 57 -9.67 -7.67 -12.54
N SER A 58 -9.22 -8.30 -11.45
CA SER A 58 -10.10 -8.76 -10.36
C SER A 58 -11.02 -7.66 -9.81
N PHE A 59 -10.46 -6.48 -9.51
CA PHE A 59 -11.19 -5.34 -8.95
C PHE A 59 -12.13 -4.65 -9.95
N GLU A 60 -11.97 -4.88 -11.25
CA GLU A 60 -12.90 -4.36 -12.26
C GLU A 60 -14.23 -5.10 -12.29
N ARG A 61 -14.31 -6.22 -11.57
CA ARG A 61 -15.55 -6.99 -11.35
C ARG A 61 -16.36 -6.43 -10.19
N PHE A 62 -15.83 -5.47 -9.44
CA PHE A 62 -16.55 -4.90 -8.31
C PHE A 62 -17.79 -4.17 -8.79
N PRO A 63 -18.91 -4.27 -8.04
CA PRO A 63 -20.20 -3.78 -8.50
C PRO A 63 -20.35 -2.25 -8.44
N TYR A 64 -19.46 -1.55 -7.72
CA TYR A 64 -19.52 -0.11 -7.51
C TYR A 64 -18.23 0.56 -7.98
N LEU A 65 -18.37 1.61 -8.78
CA LEU A 65 -17.28 2.43 -9.31
C LEU A 65 -17.60 3.90 -9.05
N ALA A 66 -16.58 4.66 -8.64
CA ALA A 66 -16.66 6.11 -8.50
C ALA A 66 -15.36 6.76 -8.98
N HIS A 67 -15.43 8.04 -9.33
CA HIS A 67 -14.25 8.87 -9.57
C HIS A 67 -13.87 9.65 -8.31
N SER A 68 -12.58 9.72 -8.02
CA SER A 68 -12.02 10.51 -6.91
C SER A 68 -11.33 11.78 -7.41
N LYS A 69 -11.48 12.90 -6.70
CA LYS A 69 -10.84 14.18 -7.01
C LYS A 69 -9.65 14.39 -6.07
N THR A 70 -8.44 14.24 -6.61
CA THR A 70 -7.20 14.05 -5.82
C THR A 70 -6.43 15.33 -5.50
N TYR A 71 -6.89 16.51 -5.93
CA TYR A 71 -6.23 17.78 -5.57
C TYR A 71 -6.00 17.91 -4.05
N GLN A 72 -4.94 18.56 -3.62
CA GLN A 72 -4.63 18.74 -2.19
C GLN A 72 -5.24 20.03 -1.66
N ASN A 73 -5.03 20.36 -0.39
CA ASN A 73 -5.44 21.65 0.13
C ASN A 73 -4.70 22.82 -0.55
N ASN A 74 -3.43 22.64 -0.90
CA ASN A 74 -2.55 23.69 -1.44
C ASN A 74 -1.97 23.40 -2.84
N GLN A 75 -2.31 22.27 -3.48
CA GLN A 75 -1.81 21.90 -4.81
C GLN A 75 -2.86 21.24 -5.71
N GLN A 76 -2.72 21.41 -7.03
CA GLN A 76 -3.62 20.81 -8.03
C GLN A 76 -3.25 19.37 -8.37
N VAL A 77 -1.96 19.14 -8.63
CA VAL A 77 -1.40 17.80 -8.85
C VAL A 77 -0.80 17.37 -7.51
N PRO A 78 -1.31 16.30 -6.90
CA PRO A 78 -0.85 15.89 -5.58
C PRO A 78 0.42 15.03 -5.60
N ASP A 79 1.14 15.03 -4.47
CA ASP A 79 1.96 13.93 -3.96
C ASP A 79 1.13 12.92 -3.11
N SER A 80 1.72 11.76 -2.80
CA SER A 80 1.09 10.65 -2.05
C SER A 80 0.72 10.95 -0.58
N ALA A 81 1.42 11.87 0.10
CA ALA A 81 1.23 12.09 1.54
C ALA A 81 -0.17 12.64 1.92
N PRO A 82 -0.63 13.77 1.37
CA PRO A 82 -1.92 14.36 1.68
C PRO A 82 -3.08 13.68 0.94
N THR A 83 -2.84 12.98 -0.18
CA THR A 83 -3.86 12.12 -0.80
C THR A 83 -4.15 10.93 0.08
N MET A 84 -3.12 10.28 0.62
CA MET A 84 -3.35 9.19 1.55
C MET A 84 -3.93 9.69 2.87
N THR A 85 -3.49 10.86 3.36
CA THR A 85 -4.15 11.56 4.48
C THR A 85 -5.65 11.76 4.22
N ALA A 86 -6.05 12.20 3.02
CA ALA A 86 -7.45 12.36 2.68
C ALA A 86 -8.22 11.03 2.69
N LEU A 87 -7.59 9.95 2.21
CA LEU A 87 -8.18 8.61 2.18
C LEU A 87 -8.39 8.03 3.59
N VAL A 88 -7.42 8.20 4.51
CA VAL A 88 -7.51 7.60 5.85
C VAL A 88 -8.10 8.50 6.93
N THR A 89 -8.11 9.82 6.75
CA THR A 89 -8.67 10.76 7.76
C THR A 89 -9.98 11.41 7.32
N GLY A 90 -10.30 11.37 6.02
CA GLY A 90 -11.42 12.11 5.44
C GLY A 90 -11.17 13.61 5.28
N SER A 91 -9.97 14.12 5.60
CA SER A 91 -9.59 15.53 5.44
C SER A 91 -8.42 15.68 4.47
N LYS A 92 -8.50 16.65 3.56
CA LYS A 92 -7.36 17.03 2.71
C LYS A 92 -6.28 17.70 3.57
N ALA A 93 -5.03 17.45 3.22
CA ALA A 93 -3.86 18.06 3.85
C ALA A 93 -3.03 18.84 2.83
N ASN A 94 -2.00 19.53 3.33
CA ASN A 94 -1.01 20.21 2.50
C ASN A 94 0.03 19.22 1.99
N ASP A 95 0.64 19.53 0.85
CA ASP A 95 1.77 18.82 0.24
C ASP A 95 2.79 18.31 1.27
N GLY A 96 3.17 17.04 1.13
CA GLY A 96 4.16 16.39 1.98
C GLY A 96 3.73 16.08 3.42
N MET A 97 2.51 16.43 3.85
CA MET A 97 2.04 16.21 5.22
C MET A 97 1.27 14.90 5.38
N LEU A 98 1.58 14.15 6.45
CA LEU A 98 0.90 12.90 6.81
C LEU A 98 -0.02 13.13 8.01
N SER A 99 -1.33 12.96 7.83
CA SER A 99 -2.34 13.02 8.89
C SER A 99 -2.25 14.27 9.78
N ILE A 100 -1.89 15.40 9.16
CA ILE A 100 -1.82 16.73 9.76
C ILE A 100 -2.84 17.66 9.10
N ALA A 101 -3.50 18.48 9.92
CA ALA A 101 -4.50 19.42 9.49
C ALA A 101 -3.91 20.54 8.60
N PRO A 102 -4.66 21.03 7.60
CA PRO A 102 -4.15 21.95 6.58
C PRO A 102 -3.81 23.37 7.09
N ASN A 103 -4.09 23.67 8.36
CA ASN A 103 -3.68 24.90 9.02
C ASN A 103 -2.20 24.88 9.45
N VAL A 104 -1.53 23.73 9.42
CA VAL A 104 -0.06 23.66 9.53
C VAL A 104 0.51 23.98 8.15
N LEU A 105 1.26 25.08 8.04
CA LEU A 105 1.61 25.68 6.74
C LEU A 105 3.05 25.40 6.28
N SER A 106 3.85 24.72 7.09
CA SER A 106 5.26 24.44 6.77
C SER A 106 5.62 23.01 7.13
N SER A 107 6.40 22.37 6.27
CA SER A 107 6.97 21.04 6.51
C SER A 107 7.99 21.00 7.66
N ASN A 108 8.43 22.15 8.16
CA ASN A 108 9.31 22.23 9.33
C ASN A 108 8.58 22.63 10.62
N ASP A 109 7.27 22.89 10.58
CA ASP A 109 6.49 23.30 11.75
C ASP A 109 6.09 22.10 12.62
N TRP A 110 7.09 21.40 13.14
CA TRP A 110 6.92 20.27 14.06
C TRP A 110 6.19 20.67 15.33
N TRP A 111 6.33 21.93 15.77
CA TRP A 111 5.66 22.45 16.96
C TRP A 111 4.15 22.47 16.77
N SER A 112 3.65 23.06 15.68
CA SER A 112 2.21 23.04 15.40
C SER A 112 1.72 21.63 15.06
N ALA A 113 2.49 20.84 14.31
CA ALA A 113 2.12 19.45 14.01
C ALA A 113 2.07 18.55 15.26
N GLY A 114 2.84 18.88 16.29
CA GLY A 114 2.84 18.19 17.58
C GLY A 114 1.56 18.40 18.41
N LYS A 115 0.78 19.43 18.10
CA LYS A 115 -0.44 19.76 18.86
C LYS A 115 -1.57 18.79 18.53
N PRO A 116 -2.25 18.19 19.53
CA PRO A 116 -3.31 17.20 19.31
C PRO A 116 -4.43 17.69 18.38
N GLU A 117 -4.80 18.97 18.44
CA GLU A 117 -5.85 19.54 17.59
C GLU A 117 -5.50 19.60 16.09
N ASN A 118 -4.21 19.50 15.75
CA ASN A 118 -3.73 19.49 14.37
C ASN A 118 -3.45 18.07 13.86
N ARG A 119 -3.57 17.05 14.70
CA ARG A 119 -3.41 15.64 14.32
C ARG A 119 -4.76 15.09 13.87
N LEU A 120 -4.85 14.76 12.59
CA LEU A 120 -6.07 14.23 11.99
C LEU A 120 -6.15 12.74 12.26
N ARG A 121 -7.15 12.32 13.03
CA ARG A 121 -7.35 10.92 13.38
C ARG A 121 -7.56 10.06 12.12
N THR A 122 -6.84 8.94 12.03
CA THR A 122 -6.93 8.02 10.89
C THR A 122 -7.99 6.94 11.13
N ILE A 123 -8.43 6.28 10.06
CA ILE A 123 -9.34 5.12 10.13
C ILE A 123 -8.68 3.93 10.83
N LEU A 124 -7.35 3.80 10.75
CA LEU A 124 -6.59 2.78 11.48
C LEU A 124 -6.69 3.06 12.99
N GLU A 125 -6.45 4.30 13.42
CA GLU A 125 -6.59 4.68 14.83
C GLU A 125 -8.04 4.60 15.34
N GLU A 126 -9.01 4.84 14.46
CA GLU A 126 -10.43 4.63 14.76
C GLU A 126 -10.75 3.14 14.93
N ALA A 127 -10.21 2.27 14.06
CA ALA A 127 -10.36 0.82 14.16
C ALA A 127 -9.73 0.27 15.45
N GLU A 128 -8.49 0.65 15.74
CA GLU A 128 -7.77 0.34 16.98
C GLU A 128 -8.60 0.69 18.22
N SER A 129 -9.17 1.90 18.28
CA SER A 129 -9.97 2.31 19.44
C SER A 129 -11.25 1.51 19.67
N ARG A 130 -11.69 0.78 18.65
CA ARG A 130 -12.85 -0.11 18.71
C ARG A 130 -12.44 -1.57 18.96
N GLY A 131 -11.15 -1.82 19.19
CA GLY A 131 -10.58 -3.15 19.44
C GLY A 131 -10.50 -4.03 18.20
N LEU A 132 -10.60 -3.46 16.99
CA LEU A 132 -10.30 -4.17 15.76
C LEU A 132 -8.79 -4.36 15.67
N TRP A 133 -8.36 -5.49 15.11
CA TRP A 133 -6.95 -5.67 14.79
C TRP A 133 -6.61 -4.86 13.54
N THR A 134 -5.42 -4.29 13.48
CA THR A 134 -5.05 -3.46 12.34
C THR A 134 -3.75 -3.91 11.66
N GLY A 135 -3.67 -3.63 10.36
CA GLY A 135 -2.45 -3.93 9.62
C GLY A 135 -2.21 -3.05 8.41
N VAL A 136 -0.93 -3.00 8.04
CA VAL A 136 -0.38 -2.24 6.92
C VAL A 136 0.56 -3.16 6.13
N VAL A 137 0.28 -3.31 4.85
CA VAL A 137 1.09 -4.08 3.90
C VAL A 137 1.46 -3.17 2.73
N SER A 138 2.73 -3.14 2.33
CA SER A 138 3.18 -2.31 1.23
C SER A 138 4.40 -2.91 0.53
N THR A 139 4.56 -2.69 -0.78
CA THR A 139 5.84 -2.90 -1.49
C THR A 139 6.79 -1.71 -1.42
N ALA A 140 6.38 -0.59 -0.81
CA ALA A 140 7.28 0.51 -0.47
C ALA A 140 7.94 0.29 0.91
N ARG A 141 8.71 1.28 1.37
CA ARG A 141 9.16 1.30 2.76
C ARG A 141 7.92 1.46 3.63
N LEU A 142 7.83 0.76 4.77
CA LEU A 142 6.71 0.97 5.69
C LEU A 142 6.60 2.44 6.15
N THR A 143 7.70 3.16 6.19
CA THR A 143 7.79 4.59 6.50
C THR A 143 7.47 5.52 5.33
N HIS A 144 7.23 5.00 4.12
CA HIS A 144 6.82 5.81 2.98
C HIS A 144 5.47 6.50 3.24
N ALA A 145 5.12 7.50 2.43
CA ALA A 145 3.95 8.34 2.67
C ALA A 145 2.63 7.56 2.78
N THR A 146 2.36 6.65 1.86
CA THR A 146 1.10 5.89 1.82
C THR A 146 0.90 5.00 3.07
N PRO A 147 1.85 4.14 3.47
CA PRO A 147 1.74 3.38 4.71
C PRO A 147 1.85 4.29 5.95
N GLY A 148 2.78 5.24 5.93
CA GLY A 148 3.02 6.20 6.99
C GLY A 148 1.78 7.00 7.37
N ALA A 149 0.98 7.47 6.40
CA ALA A 149 -0.25 8.21 6.66
C ALA A 149 -1.25 7.44 7.52
N CYS A 150 -1.21 6.10 7.53
CA CYS A 150 -2.14 5.30 8.32
C CYS A 150 -1.92 5.44 9.83
N TYR A 151 -0.70 5.76 10.28
CA TYR A 151 -0.35 5.74 11.70
C TYR A 151 0.51 6.93 12.17
N ALA A 152 1.11 7.70 11.25
CA ALA A 152 2.01 8.79 11.57
C ALA A 152 1.35 10.16 11.34
N HIS A 153 1.65 11.09 12.24
CA HIS A 153 1.32 12.51 12.15
C HIS A 153 2.62 13.30 12.06
N THR A 154 2.96 13.77 10.86
CA THR A 154 4.18 14.53 10.61
C THR A 154 3.95 15.62 9.58
N PRO A 155 4.54 16.82 9.76
CA PRO A 155 4.47 17.87 8.75
C PRO A 155 5.35 17.55 7.53
N ASN A 156 6.19 16.52 7.59
CA ASN A 156 7.10 16.16 6.52
C ASN A 156 7.18 14.64 6.33
N ARG A 157 6.79 14.17 5.15
CA ARG A 157 6.86 12.76 4.72
C ARG A 157 8.29 12.21 4.68
N ASP A 158 9.29 13.07 4.56
CA ASP A 158 10.69 12.65 4.49
C ASP A 158 11.29 12.34 5.88
N TRP A 159 10.56 12.61 6.97
CA TRP A 159 10.99 12.28 8.34
C TRP A 159 10.79 10.80 8.66
N GLU A 160 11.29 9.93 7.79
CA GLU A 160 11.13 8.48 7.85
C GLU A 160 11.86 7.87 9.06
N SER A 161 13.04 8.41 9.42
CA SER A 161 13.79 8.08 10.62
C SER A 161 14.19 9.35 11.41
N ASP A 162 14.84 9.17 12.56
CA ASP A 162 15.30 10.29 13.39
C ASP A 162 16.48 11.04 12.76
N ALA A 163 17.12 10.49 11.73
CA ALA A 163 18.22 11.13 11.02
C ALA A 163 17.78 12.27 10.09
N GLU A 164 16.54 12.22 9.58
CA GLU A 164 15.97 13.25 8.69
C GLU A 164 15.25 14.38 9.44
N LEU A 165 15.03 14.23 10.75
CA LEU A 165 14.50 15.31 11.57
C LEU A 165 15.44 16.51 11.58
N THR A 166 14.86 17.71 11.60
CA THR A 166 15.64 18.92 11.89
C THR A 166 16.25 18.84 13.31
N ALA A 167 17.37 19.53 13.54
CA ALA A 167 18.03 19.53 14.85
C ALA A 167 17.09 19.98 15.98
N ASP A 168 16.23 20.97 15.71
CA ASP A 168 15.24 21.47 16.68
C ASP A 168 14.15 20.43 16.96
N ALA A 169 13.61 19.78 15.93
CA ALA A 169 12.60 18.73 16.09
C ALA A 169 13.16 17.53 16.86
N ALA A 170 14.37 17.08 16.49
CA ALA A 170 15.06 15.98 17.18
C ALA A 170 15.39 16.35 18.64
N GLY A 171 15.90 17.57 18.89
CA GLY A 171 16.20 18.05 20.23
C GLY A 171 14.96 18.19 21.13
N ALA A 172 13.79 18.42 20.53
CA ALA A 172 12.50 18.45 21.22
C ALA A 172 11.86 17.06 21.38
N GLY A 173 12.48 15.99 20.84
CA GLY A 173 11.94 14.63 20.90
C GLY A 173 10.70 14.41 20.02
N PHE A 174 10.55 15.18 18.93
CA PHE A 174 9.48 14.92 17.95
C PHE A 174 9.72 13.56 17.28
N PRO A 175 8.71 12.66 17.20
CA PRO A 175 8.93 11.31 16.70
C PRO A 175 8.95 11.25 15.17
N ASP A 176 9.93 10.53 14.62
CA ASP A 176 9.97 10.15 13.21
C ASP A 176 8.89 9.10 12.85
N ILE A 177 8.67 8.86 11.55
CA ILE A 177 7.60 7.96 11.08
C ILE A 177 7.84 6.52 11.56
N ALA A 178 9.08 6.00 11.53
CA ALA A 178 9.36 4.63 12.00
C ALA A 178 9.06 4.48 13.51
N ARG A 179 9.41 5.50 14.31
CA ARG A 179 9.05 5.55 15.74
C ARG A 179 7.53 5.55 15.94
N GLN A 180 6.80 6.34 15.15
CA GLN A 180 5.34 6.39 15.21
C GLN A 180 4.68 5.05 14.83
N LEU A 181 5.24 4.29 13.88
CA LEU A 181 4.80 2.91 13.61
C LEU A 181 4.90 2.03 14.85
N LEU A 182 6.03 2.10 15.55
CA LEU A 182 6.28 1.25 16.71
C LEU A 182 5.40 1.61 17.92
N ASP A 183 4.97 2.87 18.01
CA ASP A 183 4.19 3.40 19.13
C ASP A 183 2.69 3.48 18.88
N VAL A 184 2.20 3.09 17.70
CA VAL A 184 0.77 3.09 17.41
C VAL A 184 0.04 2.11 18.35
N ARG A 185 -0.60 2.66 19.38
CA ARG A 185 -1.38 1.92 20.38
C ARG A 185 -2.47 2.82 20.93
N ILE A 186 -3.67 2.71 20.36
CA ILE A 186 -4.81 3.56 20.75
C ILE A 186 -5.64 2.88 21.84
N ALA A 187 -5.85 1.58 21.75
CA ALA A 187 -6.52 0.77 22.76
C ALA A 187 -5.77 -0.55 22.97
N PRO A 188 -5.91 -1.20 24.14
CA PRO A 188 -5.30 -2.50 24.37
C PRO A 188 -5.95 -3.56 23.48
N VAL A 189 -5.23 -3.99 22.45
CA VAL A 189 -5.59 -5.16 21.63
C VAL A 189 -4.85 -6.37 22.18
N THR A 190 -5.52 -7.52 22.27
CA THR A 190 -4.91 -8.77 22.75
C THR A 190 -4.79 -9.78 21.62
N MET A 191 -3.58 -10.28 21.37
CA MET A 191 -3.29 -11.41 20.51
C MET A 191 -2.76 -12.59 21.35
N ASN A 192 -3.34 -13.78 21.18
CA ASN A 192 -2.88 -15.00 21.87
C ASN A 192 -2.76 -14.85 23.40
N GLY A 193 -3.67 -14.09 24.02
CA GLY A 193 -3.68 -13.85 25.47
C GLY A 193 -2.61 -12.86 25.97
N LYS A 194 -1.89 -12.17 25.07
CA LYS A 194 -0.97 -11.09 25.39
C LYS A 194 -1.41 -9.79 24.73
N GLU A 195 -1.18 -8.68 25.40
CA GLU A 195 -1.41 -7.38 24.80
C GLU A 195 -0.41 -7.14 23.65
N SER A 196 -0.92 -6.58 22.55
CA SER A 196 -0.13 -6.22 21.39
C SER A 196 0.78 -5.03 21.71
N PRO A 197 2.06 -5.04 21.31
CA PRO A 197 3.00 -3.96 21.56
C PRO A 197 2.87 -2.80 20.57
N GLY A 198 1.92 -2.88 19.62
CA GLY A 198 1.66 -1.90 18.58
C GLY A 198 0.72 -2.49 17.53
N LEU A 199 0.96 -2.17 16.24
CA LEU A 199 0.23 -2.71 15.10
C LEU A 199 0.28 -4.24 15.02
N GLU A 200 -0.83 -4.93 14.76
CA GLU A 200 -0.83 -6.40 14.71
C GLU A 200 -0.08 -6.98 13.51
N VAL A 201 -0.12 -6.30 12.36
CA VAL A 201 0.62 -6.70 11.15
C VAL A 201 1.19 -5.48 10.44
N ALA A 202 2.51 -5.41 10.32
CA ALA A 202 3.21 -4.47 9.45
C ALA A 202 4.16 -5.25 8.53
N MET A 203 4.00 -5.15 7.21
CA MET A 203 4.86 -5.84 6.24
C MET A 203 5.21 -4.96 5.05
N GLY A 204 6.50 -4.83 4.73
CA GLY A 204 6.97 -4.12 3.55
C GLY A 204 8.49 -4.04 3.53
N GLY A 205 9.04 -2.99 2.92
CA GLY A 205 10.47 -2.70 2.96
C GLY A 205 10.86 -1.71 4.07
N GLY A 206 12.13 -1.30 4.07
CA GLY A 206 12.61 -0.12 4.76
C GLY A 206 13.48 -0.42 5.98
N ARG A 207 14.18 -1.57 6.02
CA ARG A 207 15.01 -1.96 7.18
C ARG A 207 15.93 -0.84 7.65
N THR A 208 16.51 -0.06 6.74
CA THR A 208 17.45 1.01 7.12
C THR A 208 16.82 2.06 8.05
N LYS A 209 15.50 2.32 7.93
CA LYS A 209 14.78 3.29 8.78
C LYS A 209 14.52 2.77 10.21
N PHE A 210 14.66 1.47 10.43
CA PHE A 210 14.44 0.79 11.73
C PHE A 210 15.75 0.36 12.41
N LEU A 211 16.81 0.11 11.64
CA LEU A 211 18.13 -0.28 12.14
C LEU A 211 18.93 0.93 12.61
N ARG A 212 19.76 0.75 13.64
CA ARG A 212 20.72 1.76 14.10
C ARG A 212 21.87 1.90 13.12
N PHE A 213 22.48 3.08 13.07
CA PHE A 213 23.55 3.44 12.14
C PHE A 213 24.79 2.51 12.13
N ASP A 214 25.01 1.73 13.19
CA ASP A 214 26.13 0.79 13.30
C ASP A 214 25.72 -0.67 13.06
N GLU A 215 24.43 -0.94 12.88
CA GLU A 215 23.91 -2.26 12.50
C GLU A 215 24.05 -2.45 10.99
N ALA A 216 24.58 -3.61 10.58
CA ALA A 216 24.56 -4.03 9.19
C ALA A 216 23.16 -4.52 8.82
N ASP A 217 22.74 -4.25 7.59
CA ASP A 217 21.58 -4.93 7.03
C ASP A 217 21.83 -6.46 6.98
N PRO A 218 20.84 -7.30 7.32
CA PRO A 218 21.03 -8.75 7.37
C PRO A 218 21.23 -9.40 5.99
N GLU A 219 20.80 -8.75 4.92
CA GLU A 219 20.90 -9.25 3.55
C GLU A 219 22.06 -8.62 2.77
N GLU A 220 22.26 -7.31 2.96
CA GLU A 220 23.30 -6.51 2.32
C GLU A 220 24.27 -5.91 3.38
N PRO A 221 25.27 -6.66 3.87
CA PRO A 221 26.11 -6.25 5.02
C PRO A 221 26.91 -4.95 4.84
N GLU A 222 27.04 -4.46 3.62
CA GLU A 222 27.61 -3.16 3.24
C GLU A 222 26.66 -1.99 3.55
N ILE A 223 25.35 -2.24 3.57
CA ILE A 223 24.34 -1.26 3.93
C ILE A 223 24.22 -1.22 5.46
N ARG A 224 24.02 -0.01 5.99
CA ARG A 224 23.84 0.24 7.42
C ARG A 224 22.49 0.84 7.69
N GLY A 225 22.03 0.72 8.93
CA GLY A 225 20.88 1.47 9.41
C GLY A 225 21.10 2.98 9.28
N GLU A 226 20.00 3.72 9.35
CA GLU A 226 20.03 5.18 9.29
C GLU A 226 19.78 5.81 10.67
N ARG A 227 19.21 5.05 11.61
CA ARG A 227 18.79 5.62 12.90
C ARG A 227 19.97 6.03 13.76
N ARG A 228 19.88 7.21 14.37
CA ARG A 228 20.85 7.70 15.36
C ARG A 228 20.54 7.18 16.76
N GLY A 229 19.25 7.00 17.07
CA GLY A 229 18.72 6.48 18.32
C GLY A 229 18.81 4.96 18.45
N SER A 230 17.81 4.35 19.10
CA SER A 230 17.75 2.89 19.28
C SER A 230 17.38 2.15 18.00
N SER A 231 17.74 0.87 17.96
CA SER A 231 17.24 -0.09 16.99
C SER A 231 15.77 -0.39 17.27
N LEU A 232 14.88 -0.03 16.35
CA LEU A 232 13.45 -0.27 16.49
C LEU A 232 13.10 -1.74 16.26
N VAL A 233 13.90 -2.47 15.48
CA VAL A 233 13.76 -3.92 15.31
C VAL A 233 13.96 -4.65 16.63
N ARG A 234 15.06 -4.34 17.35
CA ARG A 234 15.33 -4.97 18.65
C ARG A 234 14.24 -4.61 19.65
N GLU A 235 13.84 -3.35 19.68
CA GLU A 235 12.78 -2.89 20.58
C GLU A 235 11.44 -3.60 20.30
N TRP A 236 11.08 -3.82 19.04
CA TRP A 236 9.90 -4.61 18.66
C TRP A 236 9.95 -6.02 19.23
N GLN A 237 11.09 -6.70 19.09
CA GLN A 237 11.30 -8.05 19.60
C GLN A 237 11.28 -8.09 21.13
N GLU A 238 11.89 -7.12 21.81
CA GLU A 238 11.89 -6.97 23.26
C GLU A 238 10.48 -6.75 23.82
N ARG A 239 9.62 -6.04 23.07
CA ARG A 239 8.19 -5.89 23.38
C ARG A 239 7.37 -7.16 23.07
N GLY A 240 7.99 -8.24 22.59
CA GLY A 240 7.36 -9.52 22.31
C GLY A 240 6.79 -9.65 20.89
N GLY A 241 7.12 -8.71 19.99
CA GLY A 241 6.77 -8.77 18.58
C GLY A 241 7.59 -9.79 17.79
N THR A 242 6.99 -10.36 16.75
CA THR A 242 7.66 -11.23 15.78
C THR A 242 8.29 -10.38 14.68
N TYR A 243 9.57 -10.63 14.36
CA TYR A 243 10.28 -9.97 13.28
C TYR A 243 10.73 -10.98 12.22
N VAL A 244 10.49 -10.67 10.95
CA VAL A 244 10.98 -11.42 9.79
C VAL A 244 11.54 -10.46 8.74
N TRP A 245 12.47 -10.92 7.91
CA TRP A 245 13.10 -10.05 6.91
C TRP A 245 13.38 -10.71 5.56
N ASN A 246 13.08 -11.99 5.38
CA ASN A 246 13.30 -12.73 4.14
C ASN A 246 12.20 -13.76 3.88
N GLN A 247 12.25 -14.43 2.73
CA GLN A 247 11.28 -15.44 2.32
C GLN A 247 11.21 -16.62 3.29
N GLU A 248 12.34 -17.06 3.86
CA GLU A 248 12.39 -18.17 4.83
C GLU A 248 11.60 -17.81 6.09
N GLY A 249 11.90 -16.66 6.70
CA GLY A 249 11.21 -16.14 7.87
C GLY A 249 9.72 -15.91 7.60
N PHE A 250 9.39 -15.35 6.44
CA PHE A 250 7.99 -15.17 6.01
C PHE A 250 7.24 -16.51 5.88
N SER A 251 7.89 -17.51 5.30
CA SER A 251 7.30 -18.85 5.10
C SER A 251 7.07 -19.56 6.44
N ALA A 252 7.93 -19.32 7.43
CA ALA A 252 7.82 -19.89 8.77
C ALA A 252 6.69 -19.28 9.63
N ILE A 253 6.07 -18.17 9.21
CA ILE A 253 4.92 -17.58 9.90
C ILE A 253 3.75 -18.56 9.87
N ASP A 254 3.31 -18.99 11.06
CA ASP A 254 2.04 -19.67 11.27
C ASP A 254 0.94 -18.64 11.56
N PRO A 255 0.09 -18.28 10.57
CA PRO A 255 -0.94 -17.26 10.78
C PRO A 255 -1.99 -17.65 11.82
N ALA A 256 -2.06 -18.92 12.26
CA ALA A 256 -2.95 -19.34 13.34
C ALA A 256 -2.42 -18.97 14.73
N THR A 257 -1.10 -18.82 14.91
CA THR A 257 -0.47 -18.66 16.22
C THR A 257 0.53 -17.51 16.32
N THR A 258 1.04 -16.96 15.22
CA THR A 258 1.96 -15.81 15.24
C THR A 258 1.29 -14.63 15.94
N GLY A 259 2.05 -13.95 16.81
CA GLY A 259 1.61 -12.72 17.48
C GLY A 259 1.73 -11.50 16.56
N PRO A 260 1.91 -10.31 17.15
CA PRO A 260 2.18 -9.08 16.41
C PRO A 260 3.39 -9.26 15.49
N LEU A 261 3.28 -8.85 14.23
CA LEU A 261 4.26 -9.14 13.18
C LEU A 261 4.81 -7.86 12.54
N LEU A 262 6.14 -7.76 12.47
CA LEU A 262 6.88 -6.79 11.66
C LEU A 262 7.71 -7.55 10.62
N GLY A 263 7.38 -7.40 9.34
CA GLY A 263 8.14 -7.93 8.21
C GLY A 263 8.82 -6.81 7.44
N LEU A 264 10.15 -6.82 7.35
CA LEU A 264 10.94 -5.83 6.61
C LEU A 264 11.84 -6.53 5.58
N PHE A 265 11.40 -6.59 4.33
CA PHE A 265 11.95 -7.50 3.32
C PHE A 265 13.06 -6.92 2.45
N ASP A 266 13.30 -5.60 2.51
CA ASP A 266 14.37 -4.93 1.76
C ASP A 266 14.98 -3.78 2.60
N PRO A 267 16.26 -3.39 2.42
CA PRO A 267 16.82 -2.23 3.09
C PRO A 267 16.01 -0.95 2.86
N SER A 268 15.49 -0.77 1.65
CA SER A 268 14.66 0.34 1.20
C SER A 268 13.29 -0.16 0.73
N HIS A 269 12.78 0.31 -0.40
CA HIS A 269 11.56 -0.25 -0.98
C HIS A 269 11.81 -1.68 -1.45
N MET A 270 10.81 -2.55 -1.34
CA MET A 270 10.87 -3.89 -1.93
C MET A 270 11.13 -3.82 -3.44
N ASP A 271 11.60 -4.93 -3.99
CA ASP A 271 11.85 -5.03 -5.41
C ASP A 271 10.55 -4.87 -6.23
N TYR A 272 10.70 -4.48 -7.49
CA TYR A 272 9.54 -4.53 -8.40
C TYR A 272 9.13 -5.98 -8.61
N GLU A 273 7.84 -6.27 -8.81
CA GLU A 273 7.39 -7.66 -8.98
C GLU A 273 8.09 -8.38 -10.16
N LEU A 274 8.49 -7.64 -11.19
CA LEU A 274 9.27 -8.19 -12.30
C LEU A 274 10.67 -8.69 -11.86
N ASP A 275 11.31 -7.98 -10.94
CA ASP A 275 12.69 -8.19 -10.52
C ASP A 275 12.78 -9.08 -9.26
N ARG A 276 11.74 -9.06 -8.41
CA ARG A 276 11.62 -9.82 -7.16
C ARG A 276 12.13 -11.27 -7.20
N PRO A 277 11.87 -12.07 -8.25
CA PRO A 277 12.38 -13.45 -8.28
C PRO A 277 13.92 -13.55 -8.36
N GLN A 278 14.64 -12.44 -8.49
CA GLN A 278 16.11 -12.37 -8.49
C GLN A 278 16.69 -11.96 -7.13
N ASP A 279 15.85 -11.63 -6.15
CA ASP A 279 16.29 -11.27 -4.82
C ASP A 279 17.01 -12.43 -4.11
N ALA A 280 18.06 -12.12 -3.35
CA ALA A 280 19.03 -13.10 -2.88
C ALA A 280 18.52 -13.92 -1.69
N ALA A 281 17.95 -13.28 -0.67
CA ALA A 281 17.28 -13.96 0.44
C ALA A 281 15.80 -14.26 0.15
N GLY A 282 15.30 -13.72 -0.96
CA GLY A 282 13.92 -13.77 -1.41
C GLY A 282 13.03 -12.84 -0.60
N GLU A 283 12.05 -12.24 -1.27
CA GLU A 283 10.98 -11.48 -0.64
C GLU A 283 9.58 -11.97 -1.08
N PRO A 284 8.57 -11.91 -0.18
CA PRO A 284 7.22 -12.32 -0.51
C PRO A 284 6.54 -11.34 -1.47
N SER A 285 5.71 -11.85 -2.37
CA SER A 285 4.87 -11.01 -3.22
C SER A 285 3.81 -10.24 -2.40
N LEU A 286 3.26 -9.17 -2.98
CA LEU A 286 2.14 -8.44 -2.36
C LEU A 286 0.94 -9.37 -2.10
N THR A 287 0.67 -10.30 -3.01
CA THR A 287 -0.38 -11.32 -2.84
C THR A 287 -0.11 -12.20 -1.61
N GLU A 288 1.12 -12.68 -1.43
CA GLU A 288 1.51 -13.51 -0.29
C GLU A 288 1.40 -12.74 1.03
N MET A 289 1.94 -11.52 1.09
CA MET A 289 1.84 -10.64 2.25
C MET A 289 0.37 -10.35 2.60
N THR A 290 -0.46 -10.05 1.60
CA THR A 290 -1.90 -9.78 1.78
C THR A 290 -2.61 -11.00 2.37
N GLU A 291 -2.38 -12.19 1.82
CA GLU A 291 -2.97 -13.42 2.34
C GLU A 291 -2.55 -13.66 3.80
N LYS A 292 -1.26 -13.53 4.11
CA LYS A 292 -0.76 -13.77 5.47
C LYS A 292 -1.36 -12.77 6.45
N ALA A 293 -1.42 -11.49 6.08
CA ALA A 293 -2.03 -10.43 6.87
C ALA A 293 -3.51 -10.73 7.16
N ILE A 294 -4.31 -11.04 6.14
CA ILE A 294 -5.74 -11.35 6.30
C ILE A 294 -5.93 -12.55 7.23
N ARG A 295 -5.14 -13.61 7.08
CA ARG A 295 -5.26 -14.81 7.93
C ARG A 295 -4.92 -14.51 9.39
N ILE A 296 -3.90 -13.71 9.66
CA ILE A 296 -3.54 -13.27 11.01
C ILE A 296 -4.67 -12.40 11.58
N LEU A 297 -5.08 -11.37 10.85
CA LEU A 297 -6.05 -10.34 11.28
C LEU A 297 -7.48 -10.88 11.46
N SER A 298 -7.88 -11.88 10.67
CA SER A 298 -9.22 -12.50 10.76
C SER A 298 -9.48 -13.21 12.09
N ARG A 299 -8.44 -13.46 12.90
CA ARG A 299 -8.58 -13.97 14.28
C ARG A 299 -9.09 -12.90 15.26
N GLY A 300 -9.02 -11.62 14.89
CA GLY A 300 -9.50 -10.50 15.69
C GLY A 300 -11.00 -10.61 15.98
N PRO A 301 -11.42 -10.62 17.27
CA PRO A 301 -12.82 -10.86 17.61
C PRO A 301 -13.74 -9.74 17.08
N GLN A 302 -13.27 -8.50 17.06
CA GLN A 302 -14.04 -7.34 16.57
C GLN A 302 -13.96 -7.12 15.06
N GLY A 303 -13.21 -7.97 14.34
CA GLY A 303 -12.86 -7.75 12.93
C GLY A 303 -11.54 -7.00 12.78
N PHE A 304 -11.27 -6.51 11.57
CA PHE A 304 -9.99 -5.86 11.27
C PHE A 304 -10.08 -4.71 10.25
N PHE A 305 -9.08 -3.83 10.30
CA PHE A 305 -8.76 -2.90 9.22
C PHE A 305 -7.41 -3.28 8.62
N LEU A 306 -7.33 -3.36 7.29
CA LEU A 306 -6.09 -3.65 6.58
C LEU A 306 -5.92 -2.65 5.43
N MET A 307 -4.77 -1.96 5.40
CA MET A 307 -4.34 -1.21 4.22
C MET A 307 -3.29 -2.04 3.46
N VAL A 308 -3.46 -2.17 2.15
CA VAL A 308 -2.55 -2.87 1.25
C VAL A 308 -2.13 -1.94 0.10
N GLU A 309 -0.84 -1.77 -0.12
CA GLU A 309 -0.32 -0.88 -1.13
C GLU A 309 0.59 -1.60 -2.15
N ALA A 310 0.34 -1.34 -3.44
CA ALA A 310 1.33 -1.56 -4.50
C ALA A 310 2.07 -0.25 -4.81
N GLY A 311 3.01 0.13 -3.94
CA GLY A 311 3.69 1.43 -3.99
C GLY A 311 4.69 1.56 -5.15
N ARG A 312 5.19 0.43 -5.65
CA ARG A 312 6.17 0.39 -6.74
C ARG A 312 5.58 0.74 -8.12
N ILE A 313 4.25 0.81 -8.27
CA ILE A 313 3.61 1.29 -9.51
C ILE A 313 4.04 2.74 -9.79
N ASP A 314 3.96 3.60 -8.77
CA ASP A 314 4.33 5.01 -8.81
C ASP A 314 5.81 5.21 -9.16
N HIS A 315 6.70 4.54 -8.43
CA HIS A 315 8.15 4.63 -8.68
C HIS A 315 8.53 4.22 -10.10
N ALA A 316 7.91 3.17 -10.64
CA ALA A 316 8.15 2.74 -12.01
C ALA A 316 7.66 3.78 -13.03
N HIS A 317 6.52 4.42 -12.79
CA HIS A 317 6.06 5.53 -13.63
C HIS A 317 6.97 6.75 -13.55
N HIS A 318 7.43 7.14 -12.37
CA HIS A 318 8.43 8.20 -12.21
C HIS A 318 9.72 7.92 -13.00
N ALA A 319 10.15 6.66 -13.08
CA ALA A 319 11.29 6.22 -13.87
C ALA A 319 11.01 6.09 -15.38
N GLY A 320 9.78 6.38 -15.84
CA GLY A 320 9.38 6.15 -17.24
C GLY A 320 9.34 4.68 -17.64
N ASN A 321 9.29 3.75 -16.68
CA ASN A 321 9.34 2.31 -16.90
C ASN A 321 7.94 1.70 -16.83
N ALA A 322 7.19 1.82 -17.93
CA ALA A 322 5.84 1.27 -18.02
C ALA A 322 5.80 -0.26 -17.78
N LYS A 323 6.83 -1.01 -18.19
CA LYS A 323 6.83 -2.47 -18.00
C LYS A 323 6.72 -2.85 -16.53
N ARG A 324 7.54 -2.26 -15.66
CA ARG A 324 7.48 -2.51 -14.21
C ARG A 324 6.15 -2.01 -13.63
N ALA A 325 5.76 -0.78 -13.95
CA ALA A 325 4.52 -0.20 -13.44
C ALA A 325 3.28 -1.07 -13.71
N LEU A 326 3.17 -1.61 -14.94
CA LEU A 326 2.04 -2.46 -15.32
C LEU A 326 2.10 -3.87 -14.72
N ILE A 327 3.29 -4.41 -14.46
CA ILE A 327 3.44 -5.72 -13.81
C ILE A 327 3.08 -5.61 -12.32
N ASP A 328 3.54 -4.56 -11.64
CA ASP A 328 3.16 -4.27 -10.25
C ASP A 328 1.65 -3.99 -10.11
N ALA A 329 1.03 -3.31 -11.09
CA ALA A 329 -0.43 -3.16 -11.12
C ALA A 329 -1.17 -4.50 -11.31
N GLY A 330 -0.59 -5.42 -12.09
CA GLY A 330 -1.09 -6.79 -12.21
C GLY A 330 -0.95 -7.57 -10.89
N GLU A 331 0.11 -7.34 -10.13
CA GLU A 331 0.32 -7.93 -8.81
C GLU A 331 -0.70 -7.42 -7.79
N LEU A 332 -1.01 -6.12 -7.79
CA LEU A 332 -2.13 -5.58 -7.00
C LEU A 332 -3.45 -6.29 -7.34
N ALA A 333 -3.73 -6.52 -8.62
CA ALA A 333 -4.93 -7.24 -9.03
C ALA A 333 -4.95 -8.68 -8.49
N ARG A 334 -3.81 -9.37 -8.44
CA ARG A 334 -3.70 -10.71 -7.81
C ARG A 334 -3.92 -10.65 -6.31
N ALA A 335 -3.37 -9.66 -5.62
CA ALA A 335 -3.59 -9.45 -4.19
C ALA A 335 -5.07 -9.18 -3.86
N VAL A 336 -5.75 -8.34 -4.66
CA VAL A 336 -7.20 -8.11 -4.51
C VAL A 336 -8.00 -9.38 -4.74
N GLN A 337 -7.70 -10.12 -5.82
CA GLN A 337 -8.34 -11.40 -6.10
C GLN A 337 -8.22 -12.33 -4.89
N ARG A 338 -7.00 -12.47 -4.37
CA ARG A 338 -6.71 -13.34 -3.24
C ARG A 338 -7.44 -12.92 -1.97
N ALA A 339 -7.49 -11.62 -1.68
CA ALA A 339 -8.24 -11.11 -0.54
C ALA A 339 -9.74 -11.42 -0.65
N THR A 340 -10.35 -11.21 -1.82
CA THR A 340 -11.77 -11.50 -2.03
C THR A 340 -12.12 -12.99 -1.92
N GLU A 341 -11.16 -13.89 -2.11
CA GLU A 341 -11.33 -15.34 -1.86
C GLU A 341 -11.26 -15.71 -0.37
N LEU A 342 -10.64 -14.87 0.45
CA LEU A 342 -10.39 -15.13 1.88
C LEU A 342 -11.45 -14.49 2.79
N VAL A 343 -12.15 -13.45 2.32
CA VAL A 343 -13.13 -12.70 3.11
C VAL A 343 -14.56 -12.95 2.63
N GLY A 344 -15.52 -12.78 3.54
CA GLY A 344 -16.95 -12.93 3.25
C GLY A 344 -17.68 -11.61 3.00
N ASP A 345 -19.01 -11.70 2.87
CA ASP A 345 -19.91 -10.57 2.64
C ASP A 345 -19.97 -9.55 3.80
N ASP A 346 -19.35 -9.86 4.94
CA ASP A 346 -19.18 -8.95 6.07
C ASP A 346 -17.95 -8.02 5.94
N THR A 347 -17.26 -8.06 4.79
CA THR A 347 -16.04 -7.29 4.54
C THR A 347 -16.22 -6.26 3.44
N LEU A 348 -15.88 -5.00 3.73
CA LEU A 348 -15.80 -3.95 2.74
C LEU A 348 -14.40 -3.94 2.10
N VAL A 349 -14.31 -4.24 0.81
CA VAL A 349 -13.06 -4.13 0.03
C VAL A 349 -13.13 -2.93 -0.89
N ILE A 350 -12.17 -2.02 -0.76
CA ILE A 350 -12.04 -0.82 -1.58
C ILE A 350 -10.73 -0.92 -2.35
N VAL A 351 -10.76 -0.61 -3.64
CA VAL A 351 -9.55 -0.47 -4.47
C VAL A 351 -9.55 0.92 -5.06
N THR A 352 -8.46 1.65 -4.85
CA THR A 352 -8.32 3.01 -5.35
C THR A 352 -6.86 3.33 -5.69
N ALA A 353 -6.66 4.53 -6.17
CA ALA A 353 -5.35 5.15 -6.31
C ALA A 353 -5.37 6.45 -5.53
N ASP A 354 -4.24 6.83 -4.98
CA ASP A 354 -4.03 8.10 -4.30
C ASP A 354 -3.96 9.26 -5.32
N HIS A 355 -3.30 9.02 -6.47
CA HIS A 355 -3.27 9.89 -7.64
C HIS A 355 -3.02 9.12 -8.95
N SER A 356 -2.77 9.85 -10.05
CA SER A 356 -2.48 9.31 -11.38
C SER A 356 -1.08 9.73 -11.81
N HIS A 357 -0.59 9.16 -12.90
CA HIS A 357 0.58 9.63 -13.64
C HIS A 357 0.22 10.28 -14.98
N ALA A 358 1.17 11.01 -15.56
CA ALA A 358 1.12 11.48 -16.95
C ALA A 358 1.40 10.34 -17.96
N PHE A 359 0.93 9.13 -17.67
CA PHE A 359 1.10 7.95 -18.50
C PHE A 359 -0.03 7.87 -19.54
N THR A 360 0.36 7.84 -20.82
CA THR A 360 -0.58 7.81 -21.95
C THR A 360 -0.42 6.54 -22.77
N MET A 361 -1.55 5.93 -23.14
CA MET A 361 -1.62 4.88 -24.16
C MET A 361 -2.02 5.52 -25.50
N SER A 362 -1.07 5.64 -26.43
CA SER A 362 -1.26 6.34 -27.71
C SER A 362 -1.80 5.44 -28.83
N GLY A 363 -2.45 6.07 -29.82
CA GLY A 363 -3.13 5.40 -30.94
C GLY A 363 -2.35 5.39 -32.26
N TYR A 364 -2.70 4.55 -33.25
CA TYR A 364 -3.90 3.67 -33.33
C TYR A 364 -3.54 2.18 -33.53
N PRO A 365 -3.19 1.43 -32.47
CA PRO A 365 -2.79 0.02 -32.59
C PRO A 365 -3.97 -0.90 -32.91
N THR A 366 -3.67 -1.97 -33.67
CA THR A 366 -4.56 -3.10 -33.93
C THR A 366 -4.87 -3.86 -32.65
N ARG A 367 -6.00 -4.56 -32.64
CA ARG A 367 -6.42 -5.33 -31.47
C ARG A 367 -5.53 -6.56 -31.27
N GLY A 368 -4.98 -6.73 -30.08
CA GLY A 368 -3.96 -7.72 -29.76
C GLY A 368 -2.52 -7.23 -29.97
N ASN A 369 -2.32 -5.95 -30.29
CA ASN A 369 -0.98 -5.36 -30.34
C ASN A 369 -0.32 -5.45 -28.96
N PRO A 370 0.94 -5.90 -28.84
CA PRO A 370 1.65 -5.90 -27.56
C PRO A 370 1.60 -4.50 -26.93
N ILE A 371 1.09 -4.39 -25.70
CA ILE A 371 0.85 -3.08 -25.07
C ILE A 371 2.14 -2.30 -24.79
N LEU A 372 3.25 -3.02 -24.64
CA LEU A 372 4.60 -2.46 -24.50
C LEU A 372 5.36 -2.37 -25.84
N GLY A 373 4.70 -2.69 -26.96
CA GLY A 373 5.28 -2.72 -28.29
C GLY A 373 5.00 -1.46 -29.10
N LEU A 374 5.61 -1.39 -30.27
CA LEU A 374 5.30 -0.37 -31.28
C LEU A 374 3.88 -0.57 -31.83
N VAL A 375 3.29 0.51 -32.34
CA VAL A 375 1.98 0.49 -32.99
C VAL A 375 2.05 -0.32 -34.28
N ILE A 376 1.21 -1.35 -34.37
CA ILE A 376 0.85 -2.02 -35.63
C ILE A 376 -0.54 -1.51 -36.01
N GLU A 377 -0.66 -0.79 -37.14
CA GLU A 377 -1.94 -0.27 -37.60
C GLU A 377 -2.80 -1.36 -38.26
N ASN A 378 -4.07 -1.03 -38.53
CA ASN A 378 -4.94 -1.88 -39.33
C ASN A 378 -4.77 -1.58 -40.82
N GLU A 379 -4.77 -2.60 -41.67
CA GLU A 379 -4.93 -2.46 -43.11
C GLU A 379 -6.38 -2.07 -43.45
N ALA A 380 -6.64 -1.72 -44.72
CA ALA A 380 -7.98 -1.34 -45.20
C ALA A 380 -9.06 -2.42 -44.96
N THR A 381 -8.65 -3.68 -44.81
CA THR A 381 -9.53 -4.82 -44.52
C THR A 381 -9.81 -5.02 -43.02
N GLY A 382 -9.19 -4.22 -42.15
CA GLY A 382 -9.31 -4.29 -40.68
C GLY A 382 -8.39 -5.32 -40.01
N GLY A 383 -7.56 -6.03 -40.77
CA GLY A 383 -6.51 -6.90 -40.25
C GLY A 383 -5.24 -6.13 -39.84
N PRO A 384 -4.34 -6.73 -39.05
CA PRO A 384 -3.07 -6.11 -38.69
C PRO A 384 -2.17 -5.94 -39.92
N ALA A 385 -1.54 -4.78 -40.07
CA ALA A 385 -0.55 -4.54 -41.12
C ALA A 385 0.66 -5.47 -40.98
N ALA A 386 1.13 -6.01 -42.10
CA ALA A 386 2.39 -6.76 -42.13
C ALA A 386 3.55 -5.85 -41.70
N LYS A 387 4.46 -6.39 -40.86
CA LYS A 387 5.67 -5.70 -40.40
C LYS A 387 6.74 -5.61 -41.49
#